data_AF-A0AAV3SA39-F1
#
_entry.id   AF-A0AAV3SA39-F1
#
_cell.length_a   1.000
_cell.length_b   1.000
_cell.length_c   1.000
_cell.angle_alpha   90.00
_cell.angle_beta   90.00
_cell.angle_gamma   90.00
#
_symmetry.space_group_name_H-M   'P 1'
#
loop_
_entity.id
_entity.type
_entity.pdbx_description
1 polymer ?
#
loop_
_entity_poly.entity_id
_entity_poly.type
_entity_poly.pdbx_seq_one_letter_code
_entity_poly.pdbx_strand_id
1 'polypeptide(L)'
;MEIEILSEEGNPLLHRDEVQFEITHDEATPSRLSVRDSLAATLDKNSDEVVVRSLDTKFGMRKTVGYAKVYESPDAAIDVEQSHMLERNKIEADAAEEAEAEE
;
A
#
# COMPACT_ATOMS: atom_id res chain seq x y z
N MET A 1 3.64 14.09 -9.81
CA MET A 1 2.57 13.41 -9.04
C MET A 1 2.68 13.96 -7.65
N GLU A 2 1.59 14.52 -7.13
CA GLU A 2 1.54 15.05 -5.77
C GLU A 2 0.58 14.19 -4.96
N ILE A 3 1.02 13.74 -3.79
CA ILE A 3 0.25 12.90 -2.87
C ILE A 3 -0.13 13.77 -1.67
N GLU A 4 -1.42 13.80 -1.35
CA GLU A 4 -1.96 14.44 -0.17
C GLU A 4 -2.57 13.36 0.73
N ILE A 5 -2.14 13.31 2.00
CA ILE A 5 -2.72 12.40 2.98
C ILE A 5 -3.96 13.08 3.56
N LEU A 6 -5.13 12.45 3.38
CA LEU A 6 -6.41 12.95 3.87
C LEU A 6 -6.69 12.50 5.29
N SER A 7 -6.36 11.24 5.60
CA SER A 7 -6.58 10.65 6.92
C SER A 7 -5.61 9.50 7.15
N GLU A 8 -5.14 9.38 8.38
CA GLU A 8 -4.34 8.28 8.88
C GLU A 8 -4.99 7.77 10.17
N GLU A 9 -5.36 6.49 10.20
CA GLU A 9 -5.94 5.85 11.36
C GLU A 9 -5.11 4.62 11.74
N GLY A 10 -4.51 4.67 12.94
CA GLY A 10 -3.69 3.56 13.43
C GLY A 10 -4.53 2.44 14.01
N ASN A 11 -4.27 1.20 13.55
CA ASN A 11 -4.97 0.00 13.99
C ASN A 11 -4.00 -0.94 14.72
N PRO A 12 -3.81 -0.76 16.04
CA PRO A 12 -2.80 -1.49 16.82
C PRO A 12 -3.12 -2.98 16.97
N LEU A 13 -4.36 -3.42 16.70
CA LEU A 13 -4.73 -4.84 16.75
C LEU A 13 -4.16 -5.64 15.57
N LEU A 14 -3.91 -4.96 14.45
CA LEU A 14 -3.49 -5.58 13.19
C LEU A 14 -2.14 -5.04 12.72
N HIS A 15 -1.40 -4.34 13.60
CA HIS A 15 -0.08 -3.79 13.31
C HIS A 15 -0.02 -3.02 11.99
N ARG A 16 -1.09 -2.25 11.72
CA ARG A 16 -1.24 -1.50 10.48
C ARG A 16 -1.85 -0.13 10.69
N ASP A 17 -1.48 0.80 9.82
CA ASP A 17 -2.07 2.11 9.68
C ASP A 17 -2.90 2.16 8.40
N GLU A 18 -4.12 2.67 8.53
CA GLU A 18 -5.09 2.80 7.47
C GLU A 18 -5.03 4.23 6.92
N VAL A 19 -4.50 4.37 5.70
CA VAL A 19 -4.19 5.67 5.10
C VAL A 19 -5.12 5.94 3.91
N GLN A 20 -5.89 7.02 4.00
CA GLN A 20 -6.60 7.61 2.87
C GLN A 20 -5.76 8.73 2.28
N PHE A 21 -5.57 8.68 0.96
CA PHE A 21 -4.77 9.67 0.25
C PHE A 21 -5.45 10.08 -1.06
N GLU A 22 -5.16 11.31 -1.49
CA GLU A 22 -5.51 11.85 -2.79
C GLU A 22 -4.23 12.07 -3.61
N ILE A 23 -4.28 11.73 -4.89
CA ILE A 23 -3.18 11.91 -5.83
C ILE A 23 -3.62 12.86 -6.93
N THR A 24 -2.85 13.93 -7.13
CA THR A 24 -2.98 14.83 -8.28
C THR A 24 -1.91 14.49 -9.32
N HIS A 25 -2.34 14.25 -10.57
CA HIS A 25 -1.47 13.84 -11.68
C HIS A 25 -1.73 14.62 -12.98
N ASP A 26 -0.70 15.26 -13.55
CA ASP A 26 -0.87 16.13 -14.73
C ASP A 26 -1.12 15.41 -16.06
N GLU A 27 -0.60 14.20 -16.25
CA GLU A 27 -0.59 13.56 -17.58
C GLU A 27 -1.26 12.19 -17.58
N ALA A 28 -0.63 11.19 -16.97
CA ALA A 28 -1.13 9.81 -16.96
C ALA A 28 -1.71 9.43 -15.61
N THR A 29 -2.74 8.58 -15.62
CA THR A 29 -3.19 7.89 -14.41
C THR A 29 -2.03 7.05 -13.87
N PRO A 30 -1.64 7.26 -12.60
CA PRO A 30 -0.46 6.60 -12.06
C PRO A 30 -0.68 5.10 -11.92
N SER A 31 0.38 4.33 -12.14
CA SER A 31 0.35 2.89 -11.92
C SER A 31 0.34 2.61 -10.41
N ARG A 32 -0.31 1.51 -10.01
CA ARG A 32 -0.40 1.12 -8.60
C ARG A 32 0.97 1.02 -7.91
N LEU A 33 1.97 0.49 -8.62
CA LEU A 33 3.34 0.35 -8.10
C LEU A 33 3.99 1.71 -7.89
N SER A 34 3.85 2.62 -8.86
CA SER A 34 4.36 3.99 -8.70
C SER A 34 3.70 4.71 -7.53
N VAL A 35 2.40 4.48 -7.31
CA VAL A 35 1.68 5.03 -6.14
C VAL A 35 2.23 4.45 -4.84
N ARG A 36 2.39 3.12 -4.77
CA ARG A 36 2.97 2.42 -3.61
C ARG A 36 4.34 2.99 -3.25
N ASP A 37 5.25 3.07 -4.21
CA ASP A 37 6.63 3.51 -3.98
C ASP A 37 6.67 4.98 -3.50
N SER A 38 5.81 5.83 -4.07
CA SER A 38 5.70 7.25 -3.69
C SER A 38 5.08 7.43 -2.31
N LEU A 39 4.09 6.60 -1.96
CA LEU A 39 3.44 6.62 -0.66
C LEU A 39 4.39 6.09 0.43
N ALA A 40 5.13 5.02 0.14
CA ALA A 40 6.18 4.50 1.00
C ALA A 40 7.27 5.55 1.28
N ALA A 41 7.74 6.26 0.25
CA ALA A 41 8.70 7.35 0.41
C ALA A 41 8.16 8.55 1.21
N THR A 42 6.85 8.82 1.14
CA THR A 42 6.20 9.91 1.88
C THR A 42 6.04 9.58 3.36
N LEU A 43 5.86 8.29 3.68
CA LEU A 43 5.65 7.78 5.03
C LEU A 43 6.94 7.23 5.68
N ASP A 44 8.09 7.37 5.01
CA ASP A 44 9.38 6.81 5.43
C ASP A 44 9.32 5.28 5.71
N LYS A 45 8.61 4.56 4.83
CA LYS A 45 8.41 3.10 4.88
C LYS A 45 8.98 2.40 3.65
N ASN A 46 9.12 1.08 3.73
CA ASN A 46 9.51 0.26 2.60
C ASN A 46 8.32 0.01 1.66
N SER A 47 8.61 -0.21 0.39
CA SER A 47 7.57 -0.49 -0.61
C SER A 47 6.83 -1.81 -0.32
N ASP A 48 7.49 -2.75 0.35
CA ASP A 48 6.94 -4.06 0.73
C ASP A 48 6.03 -3.99 1.97
N GLU A 49 6.09 -2.90 2.73
CA GLU A 49 5.22 -2.64 3.89
C GLU A 49 3.92 -1.93 3.51
N VAL A 50 3.79 -1.47 2.25
CA VAL A 50 2.65 -0.67 1.79
C VAL A 50 1.79 -1.49 0.84
N VAL A 51 0.55 -1.75 1.24
CA VAL A 51 -0.45 -2.46 0.45
C VAL A 51 -1.51 -1.48 -0.05
N VAL A 52 -1.55 -1.23 -1.35
CA VAL A 52 -2.61 -0.43 -1.97
C VAL A 52 -3.84 -1.30 -2.18
N ARG A 53 -4.95 -0.96 -1.49
CA ARG A 53 -6.21 -1.70 -1.58
C ARG A 53 -7.01 -1.29 -2.82
N SER A 54 -7.28 0.00 -2.95
CA SER A 54 -8.12 0.57 -3.99
C SER A 54 -7.56 1.90 -4.48
N LEU A 55 -7.76 2.14 -5.77
CA LEU A 55 -7.40 3.38 -6.45
C LEU A 55 -8.59 3.74 -7.34
N ASP A 56 -9.24 4.84 -7.01
CA ASP A 56 -10.43 5.33 -7.70
C ASP A 56 -10.08 6.67 -8.37
N THR A 57 -9.70 6.60 -9.64
CA THR A 57 -9.47 7.79 -10.46
C THR A 57 -10.81 8.39 -10.85
N LYS A 58 -11.02 9.68 -10.51
CA LYS A 58 -12.26 10.37 -10.84
C LYS A 58 -12.28 10.75 -12.32
N PHE A 59 -13.27 10.26 -13.05
CA PHE A 59 -13.41 10.54 -14.49
C PHE A 59 -13.45 12.04 -14.78
N GLY A 60 -12.68 12.47 -15.79
CA GLY A 60 -12.58 13.88 -16.18
C GLY A 60 -11.79 14.76 -15.21
N MET A 61 -11.30 14.22 -14.10
CA MET A 61 -10.43 14.90 -13.15
C MET A 61 -9.07 14.21 -13.10
N ARG A 62 -8.04 15.03 -12.92
CA ARG A 62 -6.65 14.58 -12.73
C ARG A 62 -6.36 14.15 -11.30
N LYS A 63 -7.37 13.57 -10.65
CA LYS A 63 -7.40 13.24 -9.23
C LYS A 63 -7.74 11.77 -9.05
N THR A 64 -6.93 11.09 -8.25
CA THR A 64 -7.13 9.69 -7.86
C THR A 64 -7.20 9.61 -6.35
N VAL A 65 -8.32 9.10 -5.82
CA VAL A 65 -8.46 8.84 -4.39
C VAL A 65 -8.12 7.39 -4.14
N GLY A 66 -7.25 7.13 -3.17
CA GLY A 66 -6.77 5.80 -2.86
C GLY A 66 -6.88 5.47 -1.39
N TYR A 67 -6.89 4.16 -1.13
CA TYR A 67 -6.81 3.60 0.20
C TYR A 67 -5.64 2.62 0.27
N ALA A 68 -4.74 2.85 1.22
CA ALA A 68 -3.60 1.99 1.49
C ALA A 68 -3.62 1.53 2.94
N LYS A 69 -3.04 0.35 3.14
CA LYS A 69 -2.71 -0.19 4.45
C LYS A 69 -1.20 -0.23 4.55
N VAL A 70 -0.67 0.36 5.61
CA VAL A 70 0.76 0.45 5.86
C VAL A 70 1.03 -0.42 7.07
N TYR A 71 1.93 -1.39 6.92
CA TYR A 71 2.26 -2.33 7.98
C TYR A 71 3.56 -1.91 8.68
N GLU A 72 3.76 -2.42 9.89
CA GLU A 72 5.03 -2.24 10.60
C GLU A 72 6.18 -3.06 9.98
N SER A 73 5.86 -4.20 9.36
CA SER A 73 6.81 -5.09 8.69
C SER A 73 6.18 -5.74 7.45
N PRO A 74 7.00 -6.18 6.47
CA PRO A 74 6.51 -6.92 5.30
C PRO A 74 5.90 -8.27 5.67
N ASP A 75 6.43 -8.95 6.71
CA ASP A 75 5.90 -10.22 7.20
C ASP A 75 4.46 -10.08 7.69
N ALA A 76 4.17 -8.99 8.43
CA ALA A 76 2.81 -8.70 8.89
C ALA A 76 1.83 -8.46 7.72
N ALA A 77 2.32 -7.90 6.61
CA ALA A 77 1.50 -7.75 5.40
C ALA A 77 1.20 -9.11 4.76
N ILE A 78 2.17 -10.03 4.72
CA ILE A 78 2.04 -11.38 4.15
C ILE A 78 1.08 -12.25 4.97
N ASP A 79 1.19 -12.22 6.30
CA ASP A 79 0.35 -13.00 7.22
C ASP A 79 -1.13 -12.57 7.19
N VAL A 80 -1.38 -11.25 7.07
CA VAL A 80 -2.73 -10.67 7.22
C VAL A 80 -3.47 -10.53 5.89
N GLU A 81 -2.78 -10.23 4.79
CA GLU A 81 -3.44 -9.99 3.49
C GLU A 81 -3.67 -11.25 2.66
N GLN A 82 -4.64 -11.16 1.76
CA GLN A 82 -4.94 -12.26 0.84
C GLN A 82 -3.92 -12.31 -0.29
N SER A 83 -3.63 -13.51 -0.81
CA SER A 83 -2.62 -13.76 -1.86
C SER A 83 -2.77 -12.81 -3.07
N HIS A 84 -4.01 -12.60 -3.53
CA HIS A 84 -4.30 -11.72 -4.66
C HIS A 84 -4.01 -10.23 -4.41
N MET A 85 -3.90 -9.80 -3.15
CA MET A 85 -3.53 -8.44 -2.78
C MET A 85 -2.02 -8.26 -2.79
N LEU A 86 -1.26 -9.28 -2.36
CA LEU A 86 0.20 -9.34 -2.43
C LEU A 86 0.65 -9.33 -3.90
N GLU A 87 0.06 -10.18 -4.73
CA GLU A 87 0.37 -10.26 -6.17
C GLU A 87 0.14 -8.92 -6.89
N ARG A 88 -0.96 -8.22 -6.58
CA ARG A 88 -1.28 -6.92 -7.19
C ARG A 88 -0.37 -5.80 -6.74
N ASN A 89 0.21 -5.91 -5.55
CA ASN A 89 1.17 -4.96 -5.02
C ASN A 89 2.62 -5.40 -5.27
N LYS A 90 2.84 -6.53 -5.96
CA LYS A 90 4.16 -7.15 -6.19
C LYS A 90 4.97 -7.25 -4.90
N ILE A 91 4.30 -7.62 -3.81
CA ILE A 91 4.96 -7.99 -2.57
C ILE A 91 5.24 -9.46 -2.74
N GLU A 92 6.49 -9.79 -3.08
CA GLU A 92 6.91 -11.17 -3.27
C GLU A 92 7.03 -11.82 -1.89
N ALA A 93 6.24 -12.87 -1.68
CA ALA A 93 6.28 -13.70 -0.48
C ALA A 93 7.51 -14.63 -0.48
N ASP A 94 8.70 -14.11 -0.82
CA ASP A 94 9.95 -14.84 -0.68
C ASP A 94 10.35 -15.01 0.81
N ALA A 95 9.64 -14.34 1.72
CA ALA A 95 9.80 -14.48 3.18
C ALA A 95 8.84 -15.52 3.81
N ALA A 96 7.94 -16.15 3.05
CA ALA A 96 7.04 -17.16 3.60
C ALA A 96 7.67 -18.56 3.77
N GLU A 97 8.90 -18.78 3.29
CA GLU A 97 9.59 -20.06 3.45
C GLU A 97 10.38 -20.20 4.78
N GLU A 98 10.47 -19.16 5.62
CA GLU A 98 11.18 -19.25 6.92
C GLU A 98 10.27 -19.44 8.16
N ALA A 99 8.94 -19.35 8.04
CA ALA A 99 8.03 -19.50 9.19
C ALA A 99 7.37 -20.90 9.33
N GLU A 100 7.40 -21.76 8.31
CA GLU A 100 6.88 -23.15 8.39
C GLU A 100 7.98 -24.21 8.65
N ALA A 101 9.21 -23.80 8.99
CA ALA A 101 10.34 -24.72 9.25
C ALA A 101 10.61 -25.06 10.73
N GLU A 102 9.80 -24.56 11.67
CA GLU A 102 9.83 -24.98 13.09
C GLU A 102 8.45 -25.53 13.52
N GLU A 103 8.09 -26.73 13.07
CA GLU A 103 7.32 -27.69 13.89
C GLU A 103 7.80 -29.14 13.65
#